data_AF-A0A419W363-F1
#
_entry.id   AF-A0A419W363-F1
#
_cell.length_a   1.000
_cell.length_b   1.000
_cell.length_c   1.000
_cell.angle_alpha   90.00
_cell.angle_beta   90.00
_cell.angle_gamma   90.00
#
_symmetry.space_group_name_H-M   'P 1'
#
loop_
_entity.id
_entity.type
_entity.pdbx_description
1 polymer ?
#
loop_
_entity_poly.entity_id
_entity_poly.type
_entity_poly.pdbx_seq_one_letter_code
_entity_poly.pdbx_strand_id
1 'polypeptide(L)'
;MTEAQLKNIKTLIDQNQLGEAVVRIEQLLNSSEKSADLHFLYGQIFQKRGEWGRAINQFQCVLELDPQFPGAQNQIEMARSILGFYNPDLMNP
;
A
#
# COMPACT_ATOMS: atom_id res chain seq x y z
N MET A 1 15.02 4.85 7.97
CA MET A 1 13.94 5.86 7.89
C MET A 1 13.74 6.49 9.26
N THR A 2 13.51 7.80 9.34
CA THR A 2 13.24 8.47 10.61
C THR A 2 11.74 8.49 10.95
N GLU A 3 11.40 8.55 12.23
CA GLU A 3 10.01 8.71 12.69
C GLU A 3 9.35 9.96 12.09
N ALA A 4 10.12 11.03 11.87
CA ALA A 4 9.66 12.25 11.24
C ALA A 4 9.24 12.04 9.78
N GLN A 5 10.00 11.25 9.01
CA GLN A 5 9.66 10.90 7.63
C GLN A 5 8.37 10.08 7.56
N LEU A 6 8.26 9.07 8.42
CA LEU A 6 7.08 8.22 8.50
C LEU A 6 5.83 9.03 8.88
N LYS A 7 5.94 9.90 9.88
CA LYS A 7 4.85 10.79 10.31
C LYS A 7 4.43 11.74 9.18
N ASN A 8 5.39 12.33 8.48
CA ASN A 8 5.09 13.22 7.35
C ASN A 8 4.31 12.51 6.24
N ILE A 9 4.71 11.29 5.86
CA ILE A 9 3.99 10.50 4.85
C ILE A 9 2.57 10.18 5.33
N LYS A 10 2.41 9.73 6.59
CA LYS A 10 1.08 9.47 7.18
C LYS A 10 0.19 10.71 7.11
N THR A 11 0.71 11.87 7.50
CA THR A 11 -0.02 13.14 7.41
C THR A 11 -0.47 13.45 5.99
N LEU A 12 0.40 13.28 4.98
CA LEU A 12 0.02 13.49 3.58
C LEU A 12 -1.10 12.54 3.13
N ILE A 13 -1.06 11.28 3.57
CA ILE A 13 -2.11 10.29 3.29
C ILE A 13 -3.43 10.68 3.94
N ASP A 14 -3.40 11.14 5.20
CA ASP A 14 -4.58 11.59 5.95
C ASP A 14 -5.21 12.84 5.34
N GLN A 15 -4.38 13.74 4.79
CA GLN A 15 -4.79 14.93 4.06
C GLN A 15 -5.22 14.64 2.61
N ASN A 16 -5.25 13.37 2.19
CA ASN A 16 -5.55 12.92 0.84
C ASN A 16 -4.59 13.50 -0.24
N GLN A 17 -3.42 13.99 0.17
CA GLN A 17 -2.33 14.42 -0.71
C GLN A 17 -1.53 13.22 -1.21
N LEU A 18 -2.24 12.29 -1.87
CA LEU A 18 -1.69 10.99 -2.24
C LEU A 18 -0.53 11.10 -3.24
N GLY A 19 -0.52 12.12 -4.11
CA GLY A 19 0.56 12.32 -5.09
C GLY A 19 1.90 12.60 -4.41
N GLU A 20 1.91 13.55 -3.47
CA GLU A 20 3.10 13.93 -2.71
C GLU A 20 3.58 12.79 -1.81
N ALA A 21 2.64 12.04 -1.20
CA ALA A 21 2.97 10.88 -0.39
C ALA A 21 3.73 9.81 -1.21
N VAL A 22 3.29 9.54 -2.45
CA VAL A 22 3.98 8.60 -3.34
C VAL A 22 5.38 9.08 -3.67
N VAL A 23 5.55 10.34 -4.07
CA VAL A 23 6.88 10.91 -4.37
C VAL A 23 7.81 10.75 -3.17
N ARG A 24 7.31 11.00 -1.96
CA ARG A 24 8.13 10.86 -0.75
C ARG A 24 8.53 9.41 -0.46
N ILE A 25 7.61 8.47 -0.65
CA ILE A 25 7.90 7.03 -0.51
C ILE A 25 8.93 6.59 -1.56
N GLU A 26 8.76 6.96 -2.82
CA GLU A 26 9.66 6.59 -3.92
C GLU A 26 11.08 7.13 -3.70
N GLN A 27 11.22 8.36 -3.20
CA GLN A 27 12.52 8.91 -2.81
C GLN A 27 13.21 8.06 -1.74
N LEU A 28 12.46 7.58 -0.74
CA LEU A 28 13.02 6.73 0.31
C LEU A 28 13.39 5.35 -0.23
N LEU A 29 12.53 4.73 -1.03
CA LEU A 29 12.82 3.44 -1.66
C LEU A 29 14.04 3.51 -2.60
N ASN A 30 14.19 4.60 -3.35
CA ASN A 30 15.36 4.84 -4.20
C ASN A 30 16.67 4.99 -3.40
N SER A 31 16.59 5.41 -2.14
CA SER A 31 17.73 5.42 -1.22
C SER A 31 18.08 4.05 -0.63
N SER A 32 17.51 2.97 -1.19
CA SER A 32 17.64 1.58 -0.71
C SER A 32 17.06 1.34 0.68
N GLU A 33 16.15 2.20 1.14
CA GLU A 33 15.41 1.98 2.38
C GLU A 33 14.48 0.77 2.19
N LYS A 34 14.77 -0.32 2.90
CA LYS A 34 13.90 -1.51 2.96
C LYS A 34 13.07 -1.43 4.23
N SER A 35 11.82 -1.00 4.10
CA SER A 35 10.92 -0.85 5.25
C SER A 35 9.54 -1.40 4.93
N ALA A 36 9.10 -2.36 5.75
CA ALA A 36 7.75 -2.91 5.70
C ALA A 36 6.70 -1.80 5.88
N ASP A 37 6.92 -0.84 6.79
CA ASP A 37 6.04 0.31 6.98
C ASP A 37 5.87 1.16 5.71
N LEU A 38 6.95 1.37 4.94
CA LEU A 38 6.86 2.13 3.68
C LEU A 38 5.99 1.42 2.66
N HIS A 39 6.20 0.12 2.45
CA HIS A 39 5.35 -0.67 1.57
C HIS A 39 3.90 -0.71 2.06
N PHE A 40 3.67 -0.74 3.37
CA PHE A 40 2.33 -0.73 3.94
C PHE A 40 1.61 0.61 3.69
N LEU A 41 2.30 1.73 3.89
CA LEU A 41 1.76 3.06 3.56
C LEU A 41 1.55 3.21 2.04
N TYR A 42 2.44 2.64 1.22
CA TYR A 42 2.29 2.69 -0.23
C TYR A 42 1.05 1.90 -0.69
N GLY A 43 0.83 0.71 -0.11
CA GLY A 43 -0.38 -0.08 -0.33
C GLY A 43 -1.66 0.69 0.04
N GLN A 44 -1.67 1.36 1.19
CA GLN A 44 -2.81 2.20 1.61
C GLN A 44 -3.11 3.34 0.64
N ILE A 45 -2.07 3.96 0.05
CA ILE A 45 -2.27 4.98 -1.00
C ILE A 45 -3.00 4.37 -2.20
N PHE A 46 -2.57 3.20 -2.68
CA PHE A 46 -3.23 2.52 -3.80
C PHE A 46 -4.66 2.11 -3.47
N GLN A 47 -4.94 1.65 -2.24
CA GLN A 47 -6.31 1.37 -1.79
C GLN A 47 -7.18 2.62 -1.86
N LYS A 48 -6.70 3.78 -1.36
CA LYS A 48 -7.44 5.04 -1.43
C LYS A 48 -7.72 5.50 -2.86
N ARG A 49 -6.89 5.09 -3.83
CA ARG A 49 -7.08 5.35 -5.26
C ARG A 49 -7.95 4.30 -5.97
N GLY A 50 -8.37 3.23 -5.28
CA GLY A 50 -9.07 2.10 -5.89
C GLY A 50 -8.18 1.22 -6.78
N GLU A 51 -6.85 1.39 -6.71
CA GLU A 51 -5.87 0.62 -7.46
C GLU A 51 -5.57 -0.71 -6.74
N TRP A 52 -6.59 -1.54 -6.54
CA TRP A 52 -6.55 -2.74 -5.67
C TRP A 52 -5.44 -3.73 -6.02
N GLY A 53 -5.17 -3.95 -7.32
CA GLY A 53 -4.08 -4.83 -7.75
C GLY A 53 -2.70 -4.33 -7.31
N ARG A 54 -2.45 -3.02 -7.41
CA ARG A 54 -1.19 -2.42 -6.95
C ARG A 54 -1.09 -2.42 -5.43
N ALA A 55 -2.21 -2.21 -4.74
CA ALA A 55 -2.26 -2.33 -3.29
C ALA A 55 -1.84 -3.73 -2.81
N ILE A 56 -2.38 -4.80 -3.42
CA ILE A 56 -2.01 -6.19 -3.11
C ILE A 56 -0.51 -6.40 -3.26
N ASN A 57 0.07 -5.98 -4.38
CA ASN A 57 1.52 -6.13 -4.61
C ASN A 57 2.34 -5.45 -3.50
N GLN A 58 1.97 -4.25 -3.07
CA GLN A 58 2.68 -3.58 -1.99
C GLN A 58 2.54 -4.30 -0.65
N PHE A 59 1.34 -4.76 -0.29
CA PHE A 59 1.15 -5.52 0.95
C PHE A 59 1.84 -6.89 0.92
N GLN A 60 2.03 -7.50 -0.25
CA GLN A 60 2.87 -8.69 -0.38
C GLN A 60 4.34 -8.38 -0.06
N CYS A 61 4.88 -7.27 -0.57
CA CYS A 61 6.23 -6.81 -0.18
C CYS A 61 6.35 -6.56 1.34
N VAL A 62 5.27 -6.10 2.00
CA VAL A 62 5.26 -5.98 3.47
C VAL A 62 5.49 -7.34 4.12
N LEU A 63 4.76 -8.38 3.70
CA LEU A 63 4.87 -9.74 4.25
C LEU A 63 6.18 -10.43 3.85
N GLU A 64 6.80 -10.07 2.73
CA GLU A 64 8.14 -10.53 2.36
C GLU A 64 9.22 -9.96 3.29
N LEU A 65 9.05 -8.72 3.75
CA LEU A 65 9.99 -8.06 4.66
C LEU A 65 9.73 -8.41 6.13
N ASP A 66 8.46 -8.46 6.53
CA ASP A 66 8.00 -8.84 7.85
C ASP A 66 6.76 -9.73 7.74
N PRO A 67 6.93 -11.06 7.77
CA PRO A 67 5.83 -12.03 7.67
C PRO A 67 4.78 -11.90 8.79
N GLN A 68 5.13 -11.26 9.92
CA GLN A 68 4.23 -11.07 11.05
C GLN A 68 3.65 -9.64 11.10
N PHE A 69 3.84 -8.85 10.04
CA PHE A 69 3.41 -7.46 10.01
C PHE A 69 1.89 -7.34 10.27
N PRO A 70 1.48 -6.62 11.34
CA PRO A 70 0.08 -6.58 11.73
C PRO A 70 -0.81 -6.02 10.63
N GLY A 71 -1.83 -6.79 10.26
CA GLY A 71 -2.88 -6.36 9.34
C GLY A 71 -2.52 -6.39 7.85
N ALA A 72 -1.28 -6.68 7.45
CA ALA A 72 -0.92 -6.76 6.03
C ALA A 72 -1.72 -7.86 5.30
N GLN A 73 -1.85 -9.04 5.91
CA GLN A 73 -2.68 -10.13 5.36
C GLN A 73 -4.15 -9.73 5.21
N ASN A 74 -4.72 -9.07 6.22
CA ASN A 74 -6.11 -8.59 6.17
C ASN A 74 -6.32 -7.58 5.04
N GLN A 75 -5.34 -6.70 4.79
CA GLN A 75 -5.41 -5.74 3.68
C GLN A 75 -5.38 -6.43 2.31
N ILE A 76 -4.60 -7.51 2.15
CA ILE A 76 -4.58 -8.32 0.93
C ILE A 76 -5.93 -9.00 0.72
N GLU A 77 -6.47 -9.63 1.75
CA GLU A 77 -7.77 -10.32 1.67
C GLU A 77 -8.90 -9.37 1.32
N MET A 78 -8.93 -8.20 1.96
CA MET A 78 -9.90 -7.14 1.63
C MET A 78 -9.74 -6.68 0.17
N ALA A 79 -8.53 -6.38 -0.28
CA ALA A 79 -8.29 -5.91 -1.64
C ALA A 79 -8.64 -6.98 -2.70
N ARG A 80 -8.35 -8.27 -2.43
CA ARG A 80 -8.74 -9.39 -3.28
C ARG A 80 -10.25 -9.58 -3.33
N SER A 81 -10.92 -9.46 -2.19
CA SER A 81 -12.37 -9.52 -2.11
C SER A 81 -13.00 -8.45 -2.98
N ILE A 82 -12.56 -7.19 -2.84
CA ILE A 82 -13.02 -6.07 -3.68
C ILE A 82 -12.75 -6.35 -5.15
N LEU A 83 -11.52 -6.71 -5.53
CA LEU A 83 -11.19 -7.02 -6.92
C LEU A 83 -12.04 -8.19 -7.48
N GLY A 84 -12.32 -9.19 -6.65
CA GLY A 84 -13.19 -10.33 -6.98
C GLY A 84 -14.64 -9.93 -7.23
N PHE A 85 -15.19 -9.01 -6.45
CA PHE A 85 -16.51 -8.41 -6.69
C PHE A 85 -16.52 -7.52 -7.94
N TYR A 86 -15.40 -6.87 -8.25
CA TYR A 86 -15.22 -6.01 -9.42
C TYR A 86 -14.83 -6.77 -10.70
N ASN A 87 -14.80 -8.10 -10.73
CA ASN A 87 -14.56 -8.86 -11.96
C ASN A 87 -15.78 -8.79 -12.90
N PRO A 88 -15.76 -8.01 -14.00
CA PRO A 88 -16.80 -8.09 -15.02
C PRO A 88 -16.79 -9.45 -15.75
N ASP A 89 -15.70 -10.23 -15.68
CA ASP A 89 -15.55 -11.54 -16.29
C ASP A 89 -16.39 -12.66 -15.65
N LEU A 90 -17.04 -12.43 -14.50
CA LEU A 90 -18.11 -13.33 -14.01
C LEU A 90 -19.44 -13.10 -14.74
N MET A 91 -19.52 -12.12 -15.64
CA MET A 91 -20.55 -11.99 -16.67
C MET A 91 -19.98 -12.33 -18.06
N ASN A 92 -19.40 -13.52 -18.20
CA ASN A 92 -19.31 -14.15 -19.51
C ASN A 92 -20.26 -15.37 -19.50
N PRO A 93 -21.35 -15.36 -20.28
CA PRO A 93 -22.48 -16.30 -20.20
C PRO A 93 -22.12 -17.76 -20.47
#